data_AF-A0A839NGZ8-F1
#
_entry.id   AF-A0A839NGZ8-F1
#
_cell.length_a   1.000
_cell.length_b   1.000
_cell.length_c   1.000
_cell.angle_alpha   90.00
_cell.angle_beta   90.00
_cell.angle_gamma   90.00
#
_symmetry.space_group_name_H-M   'P 1'
#
loop_
_entity.id
_entity.type
_entity.pdbx_description
1 polymer ?
#
loop_
_entity_poly.entity_id
_entity_poly.type
_entity_poly.pdbx_seq_one_letter_code
_entity_poly.pdbx_strand_id
1 'polypeptide(L)'
;MAPVRLHRSQWWLLIPLGWMMVGVVGHWLVWPMVFVTVFLGGGLSRFGGCGSANQRQRAKLQRKQAKWQRRQEQWQRHHEHVGVGHSAEQRAQWEHATGPHVDLTKRAPETLASLSSSPRIPADLRERAQRLDREAVSVLTYLREHGAPTSQVFEVEQIQSDFGPQALRSYLALAPGTEDTDEVLDGKTGHQLIVEQLDLLLAQVDAHLHRASRLGSDELLANHRFLTEKFGRGGDSELTI
;
A
#
# COMPACT_ATOMS: atom_id res chain seq x y z
N MET A 1 -47.00 17.11 -61.78
CA MET A 1 -45.81 16.34 -62.21
C MET A 1 -44.87 16.20 -61.04
N ALA A 2 -44.29 15.00 -60.91
CA ALA A 2 -43.44 14.50 -59.83
C ALA A 2 -42.15 15.34 -59.59
N PRO A 3 -41.42 15.11 -58.48
CA PRO A 3 -40.55 16.09 -57.82
C PRO A 3 -39.11 16.07 -58.32
N VAL A 4 -38.41 17.19 -58.18
CA VAL A 4 -36.95 17.27 -58.34
C VAL A 4 -36.31 17.30 -56.96
N ARG A 5 -35.51 16.27 -56.68
CA ARG A 5 -34.54 16.19 -55.58
C ARG A 5 -33.17 16.72 -56.03
N LEU A 6 -32.36 17.03 -55.01
CA LEU A 6 -30.92 17.37 -54.97
C LEU A 6 -30.71 18.89 -55.02
N HIS A 7 -29.95 19.51 -54.12
CA HIS A 7 -28.57 19.16 -53.75
C HIS A 7 -28.23 19.86 -52.42
N ARG A 8 -28.03 19.13 -51.30
CA ARG A 8 -26.74 18.86 -50.62
C ARG A 8 -25.69 20.00 -50.68
N SER A 9 -25.06 20.24 -49.52
CA SER A 9 -23.87 21.07 -49.26
C SER A 9 -24.10 22.56 -49.01
N GLN A 10 -23.33 23.08 -48.02
CA GLN A 10 -23.09 24.50 -47.72
C GLN A 10 -23.89 25.16 -46.58
N TRP A 11 -24.03 24.49 -45.43
CA TRP A 11 -24.35 25.12 -44.13
C TRP A 11 -23.25 24.98 -43.05
N TRP A 12 -22.08 24.47 -43.44
CA TRP A 12 -20.95 24.19 -42.52
C TRP A 12 -19.98 25.36 -42.30
N LEU A 13 -20.31 26.59 -42.74
CA LEU A 13 -19.39 27.73 -42.71
C LEU A 13 -19.69 28.79 -41.62
N LEU A 14 -20.52 28.48 -40.61
CA LEU A 14 -20.81 29.41 -39.50
C LEU A 14 -20.58 28.82 -38.09
N ILE A 15 -19.64 27.88 -37.93
CA ILE A 15 -19.23 27.37 -36.60
C ILE A 15 -17.70 27.21 -36.43
N PRO A 16 -16.85 28.15 -36.88
CA PRO A 16 -15.54 28.27 -36.23
C PRO A 16 -15.19 29.72 -35.91
N LEU A 17 -15.97 30.38 -35.04
CA LEU A 17 -15.60 31.69 -34.48
C LEU A 17 -15.95 31.88 -33.00
N GLY A 18 -16.25 30.78 -32.29
CA GLY A 18 -16.61 30.81 -30.86
C GLY A 18 -15.68 30.00 -29.95
N TRP A 19 -14.60 29.42 -30.48
CA TRP A 19 -13.74 28.49 -29.74
C TRP A 19 -12.37 29.05 -29.32
N MET A 20 -12.18 30.36 -29.47
CA MET A 20 -10.94 31.02 -29.09
C MET A 20 -11.16 32.09 -28.01
N MET A 21 -12.02 31.82 -27.01
CA MET A 21 -12.22 32.71 -25.86
C MET A 21 -12.86 32.00 -24.64
N VAL A 22 -12.55 30.71 -24.41
CA VAL A 22 -12.80 30.07 -23.09
C VAL A 22 -11.55 29.33 -22.69
N GLY A 23 -10.68 30.06 -21.99
CA GLY A 23 -9.49 29.52 -21.37
C GLY A 23 -9.81 28.64 -20.16
N VAL A 24 -9.00 27.59 -20.04
CA VAL A 24 -8.18 27.32 -18.83
C VAL A 24 -8.77 26.49 -17.67
N VAL A 25 -10.01 25.99 -17.68
CA VAL A 25 -10.48 25.14 -16.53
C VAL A 25 -11.08 23.76 -16.88
N GLY A 26 -11.12 23.36 -18.16
CA GLY A 26 -11.95 22.19 -18.57
C GLY A 26 -11.27 21.00 -19.25
N HIS A 27 -9.94 20.92 -19.36
CA HIS A 27 -9.29 19.93 -20.24
C HIS A 27 -8.68 18.70 -19.51
N TRP A 28 -8.99 18.48 -18.24
CA TRP A 28 -8.52 17.30 -17.48
C TRP A 28 -9.50 16.12 -17.47
N LEU A 29 -10.70 16.26 -18.05
CA LEU A 29 -11.75 15.23 -17.93
C LEU A 29 -12.14 14.49 -19.23
N VAL A 30 -11.57 14.83 -20.38
CA VAL A 30 -11.99 14.23 -21.68
C VAL A 30 -11.00 13.17 -22.20
N TRP A 31 -9.77 13.13 -21.69
CA TRP A 31 -8.77 12.13 -22.12
C TRP A 31 -8.85 10.71 -21.51
N PRO A 32 -9.64 10.37 -20.45
CA PRO A 32 -9.70 8.98 -20.02
C PRO A 32 -10.58 8.08 -20.93
N MET A 33 -11.33 8.63 -21.89
CA MET A 33 -12.28 7.82 -22.67
C MET A 33 -11.74 7.23 -23.99
N VAL A 34 -10.62 7.72 -24.53
CA VAL A 34 -10.09 7.23 -25.82
C VAL A 34 -8.98 6.18 -25.64
N PHE A 35 -8.37 6.08 -24.46
CA PHE A 35 -7.34 5.06 -24.18
C PHE A 35 -7.90 3.67 -23.83
N VAL A 36 -9.21 3.53 -23.67
CA VAL A 36 -9.86 2.23 -23.40
C VAL A 36 -10.10 1.41 -24.67
N THR A 37 -9.98 1.99 -25.87
CA THR A 37 -10.31 1.31 -27.13
C THR A 37 -9.15 0.78 -27.97
N VAL A 38 -7.87 1.02 -27.60
CA VAL A 38 -6.72 0.60 -28.44
C VAL A 38 -5.90 -0.55 -27.87
N PHE A 39 -6.13 -0.99 -26.62
CA PHE A 39 -5.42 -2.14 -26.04
C PHE A 39 -6.08 -3.51 -26.33
N LEU A 40 -6.99 -3.55 -27.31
CA LEU A 40 -7.65 -4.76 -27.81
C LEU A 40 -7.25 -5.04 -29.27
N GLY A 41 -5.95 -5.11 -29.57
CA GLY A 41 -5.54 -5.53 -30.91
C GLY A 41 -4.02 -5.49 -31.10
N GLY A 42 -3.40 -6.67 -31.12
CA GLY A 42 -2.03 -6.81 -31.63
C GLY A 42 -1.15 -7.72 -30.79
N GLY A 43 -1.34 -9.04 -30.91
CA GLY A 43 -0.32 -10.01 -30.50
C GLY A 43 0.78 -10.14 -31.55
N LEU A 44 2.02 -10.36 -31.09
CA LEU A 44 2.83 -11.55 -31.41
C LEU A 44 4.23 -11.36 -30.79
N SER A 45 4.59 -12.20 -29.82
CA SER A 45 5.97 -12.68 -29.65
C SER A 45 5.95 -13.99 -28.87
N ARG A 46 6.26 -15.05 -29.61
CA ARG A 46 6.38 -16.44 -29.15
C ARG A 46 7.60 -16.58 -28.24
N PHE A 47 7.38 -16.91 -26.97
CA PHE A 47 8.21 -17.84 -26.20
C PHE A 47 7.27 -18.70 -25.34
N GLY A 48 6.96 -19.89 -25.85
CA GLY A 48 6.12 -20.87 -25.17
C GLY A 48 6.96 -21.72 -24.23
N GLY A 49 6.44 -21.96 -23.01
CA GLY A 49 6.86 -23.13 -22.23
C GLY A 49 7.27 -22.94 -20.77
N CYS A 50 6.74 -21.98 -19.99
CA CYS A 50 6.63 -22.12 -18.51
C CYS A 50 5.73 -21.06 -17.82
N GLY A 51 4.77 -20.46 -18.54
CA GLY A 51 4.02 -19.29 -18.04
C GLY A 51 2.80 -19.60 -17.16
N SER A 52 2.17 -20.77 -17.30
CA SER A 52 0.84 -21.00 -16.71
C SER A 52 0.87 -21.31 -15.20
N ALA A 53 1.92 -21.95 -14.70
CA ALA A 53 2.10 -22.21 -13.28
C ALA A 53 2.34 -20.89 -12.52
N ASN A 54 3.19 -20.03 -13.07
CA ASN A 54 3.48 -18.70 -12.52
C ASN A 54 2.23 -17.78 -12.62
N GLN A 55 1.46 -17.84 -13.70
CA GLN A 55 0.22 -17.06 -13.84
C GLN A 55 -0.87 -17.49 -12.85
N ARG A 56 -1.01 -18.79 -12.57
CA ARG A 56 -1.92 -19.29 -11.52
C ARG A 56 -1.46 -18.88 -10.12
N GLN A 57 -0.16 -18.88 -9.85
CA GLN A 57 0.39 -18.37 -8.58
C GLN A 57 0.18 -16.86 -8.44
N ARG A 58 0.43 -16.07 -9.50
CA ARG A 58 0.14 -14.63 -9.53
C ARG A 58 -1.35 -14.34 -9.34
N ALA A 59 -2.24 -15.10 -9.96
CA ALA A 59 -3.68 -14.96 -9.75
C ALA A 59 -4.10 -15.31 -8.32
N LYS A 60 -3.46 -16.30 -7.68
CA LYS A 60 -3.67 -16.61 -6.26
C LYS A 60 -3.16 -15.50 -5.35
N LEU A 61 -1.97 -14.95 -5.62
CA LEU A 61 -1.39 -13.84 -4.87
C LEU A 61 -2.23 -12.57 -5.02
N GLN A 62 -2.70 -12.24 -6.23
CA GLN A 62 -3.61 -11.13 -6.49
C GLN A 62 -4.96 -11.30 -5.78
N ARG A 63 -5.54 -12.51 -5.76
CA ARG A 63 -6.76 -12.80 -5.00
C ARG A 63 -6.53 -12.68 -3.49
N LYS A 64 -5.36 -13.09 -3.01
CA LYS A 64 -4.96 -12.92 -1.61
C LYS A 64 -4.84 -11.42 -1.31
N GLN A 65 -4.09 -10.67 -2.11
CA GLN A 65 -3.93 -9.21 -2.01
C GLN A 65 -5.26 -8.45 -2.08
N ALA A 66 -6.16 -8.78 -3.02
CA ALA A 66 -7.47 -8.14 -3.13
C ALA A 66 -8.40 -8.49 -1.94
N LYS A 67 -8.29 -9.70 -1.38
CA LYS A 67 -8.97 -10.05 -0.12
C LYS A 67 -8.38 -9.28 1.07
N TRP A 68 -7.06 -9.05 1.07
CA TRP A 68 -6.36 -8.26 2.09
C TRP A 68 -6.72 -6.78 2.00
N GLN A 69 -6.73 -6.19 0.81
CA GLN A 69 -7.12 -4.79 0.57
C GLN A 69 -8.56 -4.52 1.02
N ARG A 70 -9.51 -5.39 0.63
CA ARG A 70 -10.90 -5.27 1.10
C ARG A 70 -11.03 -5.41 2.61
N ARG A 71 -10.20 -6.25 3.23
CA ARG A 71 -10.17 -6.38 4.69
C ARG A 71 -9.62 -5.10 5.31
N GLN A 72 -8.54 -4.53 4.78
CA GLN A 72 -8.00 -3.25 5.23
C GLN A 72 -9.01 -2.09 5.09
N GLU A 73 -9.72 -2.00 3.96
CA GLU A 73 -10.80 -1.01 3.77
C GLU A 73 -11.98 -1.25 4.73
N GLN A 74 -12.29 -2.51 5.06
CA GLN A 74 -13.26 -2.84 6.10
C GLN A 74 -12.77 -2.46 7.49
N TRP A 75 -11.50 -2.68 7.82
CA TRP A 75 -10.89 -2.28 9.07
C TRP A 75 -10.82 -0.76 9.23
N GLN A 76 -10.45 -0.03 8.17
CA GLN A 76 -10.46 1.43 8.17
C GLN A 76 -11.88 1.97 8.43
N ARG A 77 -12.89 1.42 7.74
CA ARG A 77 -14.29 1.78 7.97
C ARG A 77 -14.79 1.39 9.36
N HIS A 78 -14.41 0.23 9.88
CA HIS A 78 -14.79 -0.20 11.22
C HIS A 78 -14.17 0.69 12.29
N HIS A 79 -12.89 1.04 12.18
CA HIS A 79 -12.23 1.97 13.10
C HIS A 79 -12.79 3.39 13.01
N GLU A 80 -13.24 3.83 11.83
CA GLU A 80 -13.94 5.11 11.65
C GLU A 80 -15.30 5.13 12.37
N HIS A 81 -15.99 3.98 12.47
CA HIS A 81 -17.25 3.84 13.21
C HIS A 81 -17.08 3.54 14.71
N VAL A 82 -15.98 2.89 15.13
CA VAL A 82 -15.69 2.56 16.54
C VAL A 82 -15.02 3.73 17.28
N GLY A 83 -14.46 4.71 16.55
CA GLY A 83 -13.72 5.85 17.09
C GLY A 83 -14.53 6.97 17.75
N VAL A 84 -15.87 6.89 17.83
CA VAL A 84 -16.71 7.98 18.39
C VAL A 84 -17.47 7.56 19.66
N GLY A 85 -17.30 6.32 20.15
CA GLY A 85 -18.10 5.78 21.26
C GLY A 85 -17.36 5.31 22.51
N HIS A 86 -16.02 5.20 22.50
CA HIS A 86 -15.25 4.76 23.67
C HIS A 86 -14.96 5.98 24.55
N SER A 87 -15.83 6.12 25.54
CA SER A 87 -15.97 7.18 26.52
C SER A 87 -14.65 7.60 27.17
N ALA A 88 -14.50 8.91 27.39
CA ALA A 88 -13.42 9.50 28.19
C ALA A 88 -13.24 8.81 29.56
N GLU A 89 -14.28 8.14 30.06
CA GLU A 89 -14.26 7.30 31.26
C GLU A 89 -13.37 6.05 31.13
N GLN A 90 -13.35 5.36 29.98
CA GLN A 90 -12.42 4.25 29.79
C GLN A 90 -10.97 4.76 29.75
N ARG A 91 -10.70 5.88 29.06
CA ARG A 91 -9.38 6.54 29.09
C ARG A 91 -8.95 6.90 30.51
N ALA A 92 -9.86 7.47 31.32
CA ALA A 92 -9.59 7.74 32.72
C ALA A 92 -9.34 6.45 33.51
N GLN A 93 -10.07 5.36 33.24
CA GLN A 93 -9.87 4.07 33.90
C GLN A 93 -8.48 3.46 33.62
N TRP A 94 -7.95 3.63 32.40
CA TRP A 94 -6.58 3.22 32.06
C TRP A 94 -5.51 4.13 32.69
N GLU A 95 -5.82 5.42 32.89
CA GLU A 95 -4.93 6.35 33.61
C GLU A 95 -4.86 6.06 35.12
N HIS A 96 -5.97 5.64 35.75
CA HIS A 96 -6.02 5.34 37.19
C HIS A 96 -5.51 3.93 37.56
N ALA A 97 -5.36 3.03 36.59
CA ALA A 97 -4.86 1.67 36.80
C ALA A 97 -3.31 1.56 36.82
N THR A 98 -2.59 2.68 36.90
CA THR A 98 -1.14 2.69 37.10
C THR A 98 -0.80 2.35 38.56
N GLY A 99 -0.80 1.04 38.87
CA GLY A 99 0.01 0.48 39.95
C GLY A 99 1.51 0.77 39.73
N PRO A 100 2.41 0.34 40.65
CA PRO A 100 3.82 0.75 40.63
C PRO A 100 4.40 0.61 39.22
N HIS A 101 4.69 1.75 38.60
CA HIS A 101 5.19 1.84 37.24
C HIS A 101 6.54 1.14 37.21
N VAL A 102 6.55 -0.12 36.75
CA VAL A 102 7.78 -0.87 36.53
C VAL A 102 8.68 -0.01 35.65
N ASP A 103 9.89 0.26 36.12
CA ASP A 103 10.90 1.02 35.38
C ASP A 103 11.35 0.21 34.16
N LEU A 104 10.58 0.29 33.07
CA LEU A 104 10.81 -0.38 31.79
C LEU A 104 12.13 0.09 31.12
N THR A 105 12.68 1.21 31.58
CA THR A 105 13.93 1.80 31.08
C THR A 105 15.19 1.04 31.49
N LYS A 106 15.09 0.08 32.43
CA LYS A 106 16.24 -0.72 32.90
C LYS A 106 16.38 -2.08 32.21
N ARG A 107 15.40 -2.51 31.41
CA ARG A 107 15.46 -3.75 30.63
C ARG A 107 15.97 -3.40 29.23
N ALA A 108 17.07 -4.04 28.79
CA ALA A 108 17.47 -3.96 27.39
C ALA A 108 16.23 -4.26 26.53
N PRO A 109 15.94 -3.45 25.48
CA PRO A 109 14.73 -3.61 24.70
C PRO A 109 14.70 -5.04 24.16
N GLU A 110 13.76 -5.85 24.65
CA GLU A 110 13.58 -7.20 24.18
C GLU A 110 13.18 -7.13 22.71
N THR A 111 14.08 -7.60 21.84
CA THR A 111 13.86 -7.55 20.40
C THR A 111 12.76 -8.52 20.01
N LEU A 112 12.13 -8.27 18.86
CA LEU A 112 11.11 -9.16 18.32
C LEU A 112 11.64 -10.60 18.17
N ALA A 113 12.91 -10.74 17.77
CA ALA A 113 13.60 -12.02 17.66
C ALA A 113 13.74 -12.75 19.01
N SER A 114 14.10 -12.05 20.10
CA SER A 114 14.25 -12.66 21.42
C SER A 114 12.90 -13.14 21.97
N LEU A 115 11.85 -12.31 21.83
CA LEU A 115 10.48 -12.67 22.24
C LEU A 115 9.93 -13.88 21.47
N SER A 116 10.17 -13.95 20.16
CA SER A 116 9.73 -15.07 19.31
C SER A 116 10.36 -16.42 19.70
N SER A 117 11.52 -16.38 20.36
CA SER A 117 12.24 -17.57 20.81
C SER A 117 11.67 -18.15 22.12
N SER A 118 10.69 -17.48 22.73
CA SER A 118 10.04 -17.98 23.94
C SER A 118 9.34 -19.33 23.70
N PRO A 119 9.44 -20.29 24.64
CA PRO A 119 8.74 -21.58 24.54
C PRO A 119 7.21 -21.46 24.51
N ARG A 120 6.67 -20.37 25.06
CA ARG A 120 5.22 -20.11 25.08
C ARG A 120 4.66 -19.67 23.73
N ILE A 121 5.52 -19.33 22.76
CA ILE A 121 5.08 -18.89 21.43
C ILE A 121 4.85 -20.13 20.54
N PRO A 122 3.64 -20.33 19.99
CA PRO A 122 3.38 -21.36 18.99
C PRO A 122 4.25 -21.21 17.73
N ALA A 123 4.45 -22.31 17.00
CA ALA A 123 5.36 -22.34 15.86
C ALA A 123 4.96 -21.38 14.73
N ASP A 124 3.67 -21.22 14.48
CA ASP A 124 3.14 -20.33 13.45
C ASP A 124 3.36 -18.84 13.80
N LEU A 125 3.17 -18.46 15.07
CA LEU A 125 3.46 -17.09 15.54
C LEU A 125 4.95 -16.79 15.48
N ARG A 126 5.80 -17.76 15.82
CA ARG A 126 7.26 -17.63 15.75
C ARG A 126 7.71 -17.37 14.32
N GLU A 127 7.20 -18.13 13.36
CA GLU A 127 7.52 -17.94 11.94
C GLU A 127 7.14 -16.53 11.47
N ARG A 128 5.94 -16.05 11.82
CA ARG A 128 5.45 -14.72 11.45
C ARG A 128 6.28 -13.60 12.08
N ALA A 129 6.61 -13.71 13.36
CA ALA A 129 7.43 -12.73 14.07
C ALA A 129 8.85 -12.65 13.47
N GLN A 130 9.48 -13.79 13.20
CA GLN A 130 10.80 -13.83 12.55
C GLN A 130 10.75 -13.30 11.12
N ARG A 131 9.66 -13.55 10.41
CA ARG A 131 9.44 -12.99 9.08
C ARG A 131 9.31 -11.47 9.13
N LEU A 132 8.52 -10.94 10.06
CA LEU A 132 8.37 -9.50 10.28
C LEU A 132 9.71 -8.83 10.57
N ASP A 133 10.50 -9.41 11.47
CA ASP A 133 11.83 -8.88 11.80
C ASP A 133 12.75 -8.84 10.57
N ARG A 134 12.84 -9.94 9.81
CA ARG A 134 13.67 -10.00 8.59
C ARG A 134 13.21 -9.03 7.50
N GLU A 135 11.91 -8.95 7.26
CA GLU A 135 11.36 -8.03 6.25
C GLU A 135 11.57 -6.57 6.67
N ALA A 136 11.36 -6.23 7.94
CA ALA A 136 11.60 -4.89 8.46
C ALA A 136 13.08 -4.48 8.32
N VAL A 137 14.03 -5.35 8.69
CA VAL A 137 15.47 -5.09 8.50
C VAL A 137 15.79 -4.87 7.01
N SER A 138 15.29 -5.75 6.14
CA SER A 138 15.52 -5.63 4.69
C SER A 138 14.98 -4.32 4.13
N VAL A 139 13.78 -3.91 4.54
CA VAL A 139 13.14 -2.67 4.09
C VAL A 139 13.87 -1.46 4.66
N LEU A 140 14.28 -1.47 5.92
CA LEU A 140 15.06 -0.37 6.51
C LEU A 140 16.38 -0.14 5.77
N THR A 141 17.11 -1.21 5.44
CA THR A 141 18.32 -1.11 4.62
C THR A 141 18.00 -0.48 3.27
N TYR A 142 16.98 -0.98 2.57
CA TYR A 142 16.57 -0.44 1.28
C TYR A 142 16.19 1.05 1.35
N LEU A 143 15.36 1.44 2.32
CA LEU A 143 14.91 2.82 2.49
C LEU A 143 16.07 3.78 2.75
N ARG A 144 17.04 3.37 3.57
CA ARG A 144 18.23 4.17 3.89
C ARG A 144 19.14 4.32 2.66
N GLU A 145 19.36 3.25 1.91
CA GLU A 145 20.19 3.27 0.70
C GLU A 145 19.59 4.12 -0.43
N HIS A 146 18.26 4.20 -0.50
CA HIS A 146 17.54 4.91 -1.57
C HIS A 146 17.05 6.30 -1.15
N GLY A 147 17.52 6.84 -0.02
CA GLY A 147 17.20 8.21 0.42
C GLY A 147 15.71 8.42 0.68
N ALA A 148 15.00 7.40 1.16
CA ALA A 148 13.59 7.53 1.50
C ALA A 148 13.35 8.58 2.60
N PRO A 149 12.16 9.18 2.69
CA PRO A 149 11.85 10.16 3.73
C PRO A 149 12.09 9.61 5.14
N THR A 150 12.67 10.44 6.03
CA THR A 150 12.98 10.04 7.42
C THR A 150 11.76 9.56 8.19
N SER A 151 10.58 10.14 7.94
CA SER A 151 9.31 9.67 8.52
C SER A 151 9.01 8.21 8.15
N GLN A 152 9.28 7.84 6.90
CA GLN A 152 9.06 6.49 6.40
C GLN A 152 10.01 5.48 7.03
N VAL A 153 11.27 5.86 7.23
CA VAL A 153 12.27 5.03 7.94
C VAL A 153 11.85 4.85 9.39
N PHE A 154 11.48 5.94 10.06
CA PHE A 154 11.03 5.91 11.47
C PHE A 154 9.80 5.03 11.68
N GLU A 155 8.82 5.08 10.78
CA GLU A 155 7.62 4.22 10.86
C GLU A 155 7.98 2.73 10.81
N VAL A 156 8.94 2.32 9.96
CA VAL A 156 9.38 0.92 9.90
C VAL A 156 10.25 0.54 11.11
N GLU A 157 11.07 1.47 11.63
CA GLU A 157 11.82 1.26 12.88
C GLU A 157 10.87 0.99 14.05
N GLN A 158 9.82 1.81 14.21
CA GLN A 158 8.79 1.63 15.25
C GLN A 158 8.07 0.28 15.16
N ILE A 159 7.81 -0.22 13.95
CA ILE A 159 7.24 -1.56 13.76
C ILE A 159 8.18 -2.62 14.36
N GLN A 160 9.49 -2.48 14.15
CA GLN A 160 10.49 -3.44 14.64
C GLN A 160 10.76 -3.30 16.15
N SER A 161 10.93 -2.08 16.66
CA SER A 161 11.34 -1.81 18.04
C SER A 161 10.20 -1.85 19.04
N ASP A 162 9.00 -1.42 18.62
CA ASP A 162 7.92 -1.11 19.54
C ASP A 162 6.67 -1.94 19.24
N PHE A 163 6.08 -1.83 18.06
CA PHE A 163 4.77 -2.44 17.79
C PHE A 163 4.81 -3.97 17.73
N GLY A 164 5.77 -4.54 17.01
CA GLY A 164 5.94 -6.00 16.92
C GLY A 164 6.20 -6.63 18.30
N PRO A 165 7.23 -6.15 19.04
CA PRO A 165 7.50 -6.62 20.40
C PRO A 165 6.31 -6.44 21.35
N GLN A 166 5.60 -5.31 21.26
CA GLN A 166 4.44 -5.06 22.11
C GLN A 166 3.31 -6.05 21.85
N ALA A 167 3.02 -6.37 20.57
CA ALA A 167 2.01 -7.36 20.22
C ALA A 167 2.33 -8.74 20.83
N LEU A 168 3.59 -9.19 20.74
CA LEU A 168 4.01 -10.44 21.37
C LEU A 168 3.95 -10.39 22.90
N ARG A 169 4.32 -9.25 23.52
CA ARG A 169 4.20 -9.08 24.97
C ARG A 169 2.74 -9.17 25.43
N SER A 170 1.81 -8.57 24.70
CA SER A 170 0.38 -8.68 24.98
C SER A 170 -0.13 -10.11 24.87
N TYR A 171 0.32 -10.87 23.85
CA TYR A 171 -0.01 -12.29 23.74
C TYR A 171 0.58 -13.11 24.91
N LEU A 172 1.83 -12.87 25.27
CA LEU A 172 2.49 -13.57 26.39
C LEU A 172 1.89 -13.22 27.76
N ALA A 173 1.23 -12.07 27.88
CA ALA A 173 0.53 -11.67 29.10
C ALA A 173 -0.79 -12.44 29.31
N LEU A 174 -1.31 -13.12 28.29
CA LEU A 174 -2.50 -13.97 28.42
C LEU A 174 -2.22 -15.13 29.39
N ALA A 175 -3.29 -15.55 30.08
CA ALA A 175 -3.23 -16.71 30.97
C ALA A 175 -2.90 -17.97 30.14
N PRO A 176 -1.98 -18.84 30.60
CA PRO A 176 -1.65 -20.05 29.86
C PRO A 176 -2.88 -20.93 29.62
N GLY A 177 -3.12 -21.32 28.36
CA GLY A 177 -4.22 -22.20 27.96
C GLY A 177 -5.52 -21.48 27.60
N THR A 178 -5.59 -20.16 27.77
CA THR A 178 -6.76 -19.37 27.38
C THR A 178 -6.65 -18.78 25.97
N GLU A 179 -5.47 -18.88 25.34
CA GLU A 179 -5.17 -18.18 24.09
C GLU A 179 -6.07 -18.60 22.91
N ASP A 180 -6.55 -19.84 22.91
CA ASP A 180 -7.45 -20.43 21.90
C ASP A 180 -8.89 -20.62 22.37
N THR A 181 -9.16 -20.42 23.66
CA THR A 181 -10.43 -20.80 24.28
C THR A 181 -11.28 -19.59 24.59
N ASP A 182 -10.66 -18.53 25.10
CA ASP A 182 -11.37 -17.35 25.55
C ASP A 182 -11.42 -16.31 24.43
N GLU A 183 -12.63 -15.82 24.16
CA GLU A 183 -12.82 -14.69 23.26
C GLU A 183 -12.30 -13.42 23.93
N VAL A 184 -11.39 -12.73 23.23
CA VAL A 184 -10.78 -11.49 23.72
C VAL A 184 -11.47 -10.28 23.11
N LEU A 185 -11.78 -10.34 21.81
CA LEU A 185 -12.35 -9.21 21.07
C LEU A 185 -13.19 -9.69 19.88
N ASP A 186 -14.45 -9.23 19.79
CA ASP A 186 -15.34 -9.48 18.64
C ASP A 186 -15.45 -10.96 18.21
N GLY A 187 -15.50 -11.88 19.19
CA GLY A 187 -15.56 -13.31 18.94
C GLY A 187 -14.23 -13.95 18.51
N LYS A 188 -13.13 -13.21 18.59
CA LYS A 188 -11.79 -13.71 18.26
C LYS A 188 -11.02 -14.11 19.50
N THR A 189 -10.30 -15.21 19.38
CA THR A 189 -9.38 -15.69 20.42
C THR A 189 -8.11 -14.83 20.46
N GLY A 190 -7.36 -14.92 21.55
CA GLY A 190 -6.07 -14.25 21.69
C GLY A 190 -5.09 -14.63 20.56
N HIS A 191 -5.06 -15.91 20.19
CA HIS A 191 -4.25 -16.42 19.07
C HIS A 191 -4.65 -15.80 17.73
N GLN A 192 -5.96 -15.73 17.44
CA GLN A 192 -6.44 -15.11 16.19
C GLN A 192 -6.07 -13.63 16.11
N LEU A 193 -6.18 -12.91 17.22
CA LEU A 193 -5.88 -11.48 17.27
C LEU A 193 -4.38 -11.21 17.01
N ILE A 194 -3.47 -11.97 17.63
CA ILE A 194 -2.03 -11.77 17.40
C ILE A 194 -1.62 -12.15 15.97
N VAL A 195 -2.24 -13.18 15.37
CA VAL A 195 -2.02 -13.50 13.95
C VAL A 195 -2.39 -12.32 13.07
N GLU A 196 -3.55 -11.72 13.30
CA GLU A 196 -4.01 -10.55 12.53
C GLU A 196 -3.09 -9.34 12.73
N GLN A 197 -2.64 -9.09 13.95
CA GLN A 197 -1.72 -7.99 14.25
C GLN A 197 -0.37 -8.17 13.55
N LEU A 198 0.24 -9.36 13.61
CA LEU A 198 1.51 -9.61 12.93
C LEU A 198 1.37 -9.52 11.40
N ASP A 199 0.26 -9.99 10.85
CA ASP A 199 -0.03 -9.87 9.41
C ASP A 199 -0.27 -8.41 8.98
N LEU A 200 -0.91 -7.61 9.84
CA LEU A 200 -1.09 -6.18 9.61
C LEU A 200 0.27 -5.45 9.58
N LEU A 201 1.15 -5.74 10.53
CA LEU A 201 2.49 -5.14 10.59
C LEU A 201 3.32 -5.52 9.37
N LEU A 202 3.31 -6.80 8.96
CA LEU A 202 3.94 -7.27 7.72
C LEU A 202 3.43 -6.51 6.50
N ALA A 203 2.11 -6.38 6.37
CA ALA A 203 1.50 -5.65 5.26
C ALA A 203 1.92 -4.16 5.24
N GLN A 204 2.08 -3.54 6.40
CA GLN A 204 2.53 -2.15 6.49
C GLN A 204 4.00 -2.01 6.04
N VAL A 205 4.89 -2.91 6.47
CA VAL A 205 6.29 -2.93 6.02
C VAL A 205 6.39 -3.04 4.49
N ASP A 206 5.62 -3.95 3.88
CA ASP A 206 5.54 -4.10 2.42
C ASP A 206 5.00 -2.84 1.73
N ALA A 207 3.97 -2.20 2.31
CA ALA A 207 3.44 -0.95 1.79
C ALA A 207 4.48 0.20 1.79
N HIS A 208 5.35 0.26 2.81
CA HIS A 208 6.46 1.23 2.83
C HIS A 208 7.45 0.97 1.70
N LEU A 209 7.83 -0.28 1.46
CA LEU A 209 8.71 -0.62 0.35
C LEU A 209 8.12 -0.19 -1.00
N HIS A 210 6.84 -0.50 -1.22
CA HIS A 210 6.14 -0.10 -2.44
C HIS A 210 6.04 1.42 -2.63
N ARG A 211 5.79 2.18 -1.56
CA ARG A 211 5.78 3.65 -1.62
C ARG A 211 7.15 4.21 -2.01
N ALA A 212 8.22 3.70 -1.41
CA ALA A 212 9.58 4.18 -1.71
C ALA A 212 10.01 3.86 -3.15
N SER A 213 9.73 2.64 -3.61
CA SER A 213 10.03 2.22 -4.99
C SER A 213 9.30 3.08 -6.04
N ARG A 214 8.06 3.48 -5.76
CA ARG A 214 7.30 4.38 -6.63
C ARG A 214 7.88 5.79 -6.67
N LEU A 215 8.25 6.35 -5.53
CA LEU A 215 8.85 7.69 -5.47
C LEU A 215 10.11 7.78 -6.32
N GLY A 216 11.01 6.79 -6.23
CA GLY A 216 12.21 6.75 -7.06
C GLY A 216 11.91 6.60 -8.56
N SER A 217 10.85 5.87 -8.92
CA SER A 217 10.42 5.73 -10.32
C SER A 217 9.87 7.06 -10.88
N ASP A 218 9.09 7.79 -10.08
CA ASP A 218 8.51 9.08 -10.46
C ASP A 218 9.62 10.14 -10.62
N GLU A 219 10.62 10.14 -9.75
CA GLU A 219 11.80 11.03 -9.85
C GLU A 219 12.63 10.76 -11.11
N LEU A 220 12.87 9.48 -11.44
CA LEU A 220 13.58 9.10 -12.66
C LEU A 220 12.83 9.57 -13.92
N LEU A 221 11.50 9.40 -13.94
CA LEU A 221 10.67 9.86 -15.05
C LEU A 221 10.68 11.39 -15.19
N ALA A 222 10.64 12.11 -14.07
CA ALA A 222 10.75 13.57 -14.06
C ALA A 222 12.10 14.03 -14.62
N ASN A 223 13.20 13.41 -14.19
CA ASN A 223 14.54 13.71 -14.69
C ASN A 223 14.66 13.41 -16.20
N HIS A 224 14.15 12.28 -16.66
CA HIS A 224 14.15 11.94 -18.09
C HIS A 224 13.42 13.00 -18.92
N ARG A 225 12.21 13.41 -18.51
CA ARG A 225 11.44 14.47 -19.20
C ARG A 225 12.21 15.78 -19.24
N PHE A 226 12.81 16.18 -18.13
CA PHE A 226 13.63 17.38 -18.06
C PHE A 226 14.81 17.33 -19.05
N LEU A 227 15.56 16.22 -19.07
CA LEU A 227 16.68 16.05 -19.98
C LEU A 227 16.24 16.08 -21.45
N THR A 228 15.14 15.40 -21.79
CA THR A 228 14.57 15.42 -23.15
C THR A 228 14.12 16.83 -23.54
N GLU A 229 13.48 17.58 -22.65
CA GLU A 229 13.04 18.94 -22.95
C GLU A 229 14.20 19.91 -23.15
N LYS A 230 15.27 19.78 -22.35
CA LYS A 230 16.45 20.65 -22.38
C LYS A 230 17.40 20.36 -23.53
N PHE A 231 17.59 19.08 -23.86
CA PHE A 231 18.63 18.66 -24.80
C PHE A 231 18.08 17.96 -26.06
N GLY A 232 16.85 17.45 -26.03
CA GLY A 232 16.26 16.67 -27.13
C GLY A 232 15.81 17.49 -28.34
N ARG A 233 15.81 18.83 -28.28
CA ARG A 233 15.41 19.71 -29.40
C ARG A 233 16.56 20.21 -30.26
N GLY A 234 17.81 19.82 -29.97
CA GLY A 234 19.01 20.32 -30.66
C GLY A 234 19.60 19.41 -31.74
N GLY A 235 19.09 18.18 -31.93
CA GLY A 235 19.68 17.20 -32.86
C GLY A 235 19.12 17.20 -34.28
N ASP A 236 17.92 17.75 -34.49
CA ASP A 236 17.16 17.52 -35.74
C ASP A 236 17.08 18.75 -36.66
N SER A 237 17.64 19.89 -36.27
CA SER A 237 17.57 21.14 -37.05
C SER A 237 18.85 21.50 -37.83
N GLU A 238 19.90 20.69 -37.76
CA GLU A 238 21.22 21.00 -38.35
C GLU A 238 21.69 19.92 -39.35
N LEU A 239 20.83 19.57 -40.32
CA LEU A 239 21.19 18.81 -41.52
C LEU A 239 20.33 19.29 -42.70
N THR A 240 20.47 20.56 -43.06
CA THR A 240 20.02 21.10 -44.33
C THR A 240 21.04 22.15 -44.80
N ILE A 241 22.18 21.68 -45.29
CA ILE A 241 23.08 22.43 -46.18
C ILE A 241 23.49 21.48 -47.29
#